data_AF-A0A949HV25-F1
#
_entry.id   AF-A0A949HV25-F1
#
_cell.length_a   1.000
_cell.length_b   1.000
_cell.length_c   1.000
_cell.angle_alpha   90.00
_cell.angle_beta   90.00
_cell.angle_gamma   90.00
#
_symmetry.space_group_name_H-M   'P 1'
#
loop_
_entity.id
_entity.type
_entity.pdbx_description
1 polymer ?
#
loop_
_entity_poly.entity_id
_entity_poly.type
_entity_poly.pdbx_seq_one_letter_code
_entity_poly.pdbx_strand_id
1 'polypeptide(L)'
;MTPLECDRQMWDYPNVKLVADNRGRLTSSDLFQPGAAFDASPQPDGSIRVIRLEEREVPTVRPRRVNGRLRGADVKISRQVIAAAIRAGRDER
;
A
#
# COMPACT_ATOMS: atom_id res chain seq x y z
N MET A 1 -40.81 21.67 -8.45
CA MET A 1 -39.85 20.62 -8.07
C MET A 1 -39.14 20.22 -9.35
N THR A 2 -38.03 20.90 -9.66
CA THR A 2 -37.26 20.67 -10.89
C THR A 2 -36.31 19.49 -10.67
N PRO A 3 -36.20 18.54 -11.62
CA PRO A 3 -35.20 17.48 -11.52
C PRO A 3 -33.82 18.10 -11.76
N LEU A 4 -32.86 17.79 -10.87
CA LEU A 4 -31.45 18.13 -11.08
C LEU A 4 -30.95 17.34 -12.30
N GLU A 5 -30.75 18.02 -13.42
CA GLU A 5 -30.00 17.50 -14.55
C GLU A 5 -28.57 17.22 -14.06
N CYS A 6 -28.24 15.94 -13.85
CA CYS A 6 -26.88 15.49 -13.62
C CYS A 6 -26.08 15.75 -14.90
N ASP A 7 -25.41 16.90 -14.90
CA ASP A 7 -24.50 17.35 -15.95
C ASP A 7 -23.38 16.30 -16.14
N ARG A 8 -23.51 15.49 -17.19
CA ARG A 8 -22.64 14.35 -17.51
C ARG A 8 -21.36 14.74 -18.25
N GLN A 9 -20.90 15.99 -18.15
CA GLN A 9 -19.71 16.50 -18.87
C GLN A 9 -18.42 16.54 -18.04
N MET A 10 -18.24 15.64 -17.06
CA MET A 10 -17.09 15.74 -16.14
C MET A 10 -15.84 14.96 -16.56
N TRP A 11 -15.71 14.55 -17.84
CA TRP A 11 -14.67 13.61 -18.28
C TRP A 11 -13.83 14.01 -19.50
N ASP A 12 -13.82 15.29 -19.91
CA ASP A 12 -12.94 15.79 -20.99
C ASP A 12 -11.69 16.55 -20.47
N TYR A 13 -11.27 16.29 -19.23
CA TYR A 13 -10.04 16.83 -18.66
C TYR A 13 -9.04 15.69 -18.40
N PRO A 14 -7.81 15.72 -18.99
CA PRO A 14 -6.80 14.67 -18.77
C PRO A 14 -6.25 14.66 -17.33
N ASN A 15 -6.62 15.65 -16.52
CA ASN A 15 -6.26 15.81 -15.13
C ASN A 15 -7.45 15.47 -14.21
N VAL A 16 -7.42 14.28 -13.62
CA VAL A 16 -8.35 13.87 -12.56
C VAL A 16 -8.15 14.78 -11.34
N LYS A 17 -9.13 15.64 -11.03
CA LYS A 17 -9.12 16.48 -9.83
C LYS A 17 -9.83 15.78 -8.69
N LEU A 18 -9.08 15.32 -7.69
CA LEU A 18 -9.63 14.78 -6.44
C LEU A 18 -9.76 15.91 -5.40
N VAL A 19 -10.92 16.02 -4.77
CA VAL A 19 -11.19 17.01 -3.71
C VAL A 19 -11.54 16.28 -2.42
N ALA A 20 -10.98 16.72 -1.31
CA ALA A 20 -11.28 16.12 -0.01
C ALA A 20 -12.70 16.49 0.46
N ASP A 21 -13.36 15.56 1.14
CA ASP A 21 -14.62 15.85 1.82
C ASP A 21 -14.44 16.77 3.04
N ASN A 22 -15.54 17.13 3.68
CA ASN A 22 -15.53 17.96 4.90
C ASN A 22 -14.82 17.32 6.11
N ARG A 23 -14.44 16.04 6.02
CA ARG A 23 -13.64 15.31 7.01
C ARG A 23 -12.19 15.13 6.57
N GLY A 24 -11.78 15.78 5.48
CA GLY A 24 -10.42 15.71 4.93
C GLY A 24 -10.10 14.41 4.21
N ARG A 25 -11.11 13.63 3.78
CA ARG A 25 -10.91 12.32 3.15
C ARG A 25 -10.93 12.44 1.63
N LEU A 26 -9.99 11.78 0.97
CA LEU A 26 -9.99 11.57 -0.48
C LEU A 26 -10.54 10.17 -0.76
N THR A 27 -11.52 10.07 -1.66
CA THR A 27 -12.10 8.78 -2.05
C THR A 27 -12.21 8.70 -3.57
N SER A 28 -11.93 7.53 -4.11
CA SER A 28 -12.14 7.19 -5.51
C SER A 28 -12.40 5.68 -5.54
N SER A 29 -13.59 5.27 -6.00
CA SER A 29 -13.96 3.85 -6.10
C SER A 29 -13.03 3.07 -7.03
N ASP A 30 -12.52 3.77 -8.05
CA ASP A 30 -11.76 3.14 -9.12
C ASP A 30 -10.28 3.00 -8.74
N LEU A 31 -9.74 3.95 -7.97
CA LEU A 31 -8.35 3.93 -7.50
C LEU A 31 -8.19 3.20 -6.16
N PHE A 32 -9.18 3.30 -5.26
CA PHE A 32 -9.11 2.79 -3.89
C PHE A 32 -10.24 1.78 -3.64
N GLN A 33 -10.04 0.56 -4.13
CA GLN A 33 -11.00 -0.54 -3.94
C GLN A 33 -11.20 -0.83 -2.44
N PRO A 34 -12.46 -1.00 -1.97
CA PRO A 34 -12.73 -1.37 -0.58
C PRO A 34 -11.96 -2.62 -0.14
N GLY A 35 -11.33 -2.57 1.03
CA GLY A 35 -10.57 -3.68 1.60
C GLY A 35 -9.15 -3.86 1.05
N ALA A 36 -8.75 -3.12 0.01
CA ALA A 36 -7.36 -3.11 -0.44
C ALA A 36 -6.47 -2.29 0.50
N ALA A 37 -5.27 -2.80 0.77
CA ALA A 37 -4.25 -2.09 1.54
C ALA A 37 -3.38 -1.24 0.61
N PHE A 38 -2.96 -0.07 1.09
CA PHE A 38 -2.09 0.83 0.35
C PHE A 38 -1.00 1.37 1.28
N ASP A 39 0.21 1.49 0.77
CA ASP A 39 1.26 2.30 1.39
C ASP A 39 1.15 3.73 0.86
N ALA A 40 1.25 4.69 1.76
CA ALA A 40 1.25 6.11 1.42
C ALA A 40 2.51 6.73 2.01
N SER A 41 3.41 7.20 1.14
CA SER A 41 4.71 7.72 1.54
C SER A 41 5.00 9.09 0.90
N PRO A 42 5.44 10.09 1.71
CA PRO A 42 5.76 11.42 1.20
C PRO A 42 7.03 11.36 0.33
N GLN A 43 7.06 12.18 -0.70
CA GLN A 43 8.19 12.33 -1.61
C GLN A 43 8.91 13.66 -1.35
N PRO A 44 10.20 13.79 -1.72
CA PRO A 44 10.97 15.01 -1.51
C PRO A 44 10.44 16.25 -2.22
N ASP A 45 9.66 16.07 -3.30
CA ASP A 45 9.00 17.14 -4.05
C ASP A 45 7.69 17.62 -3.41
N GLY A 46 7.34 17.09 -2.23
CA GLY A 46 6.11 17.41 -1.51
C GLY A 46 4.89 16.62 -2.00
N SER A 47 5.04 15.73 -2.99
CA SER A 47 3.97 14.82 -3.41
C SER A 47 3.81 13.65 -2.43
N ILE A 48 2.64 13.00 -2.48
CA ILE A 48 2.41 11.73 -1.77
C ILE A 48 2.28 10.64 -2.82
N ARG A 49 3.11 9.60 -2.71
CA ARG A 49 2.99 8.40 -3.53
C ARG A 49 2.14 7.39 -2.79
N VAL A 50 1.09 6.90 -3.45
CA VAL A 50 0.25 5.83 -2.93
C VAL A 50 0.44 4.58 -3.80
N ILE A 51 0.77 3.46 -3.18
CA ILE A 51 1.05 2.20 -3.87
C ILE A 51 0.16 1.12 -3.26
N ARG A 52 -0.55 0.36 -4.10
CA ARG A 52 -1.30 -0.81 -3.65
C ARG A 52 -0.35 -1.84 -3.07
N LEU A 53 -0.65 -2.30 -1.88
CA LEU A 53 0.05 -3.41 -1.25
C LEU A 53 -0.56 -4.71 -1.74
N GLU A 54 0.29 -5.60 -2.24
CA GLU A 54 -0.07 -6.97 -2.54
C GLU A 54 0.24 -7.84 -1.32
N GLU A 55 -0.72 -8.69 -0.95
CA GLU A 55 -0.49 -9.67 0.10
C GLU A 55 0.47 -10.72 -0.44
N ARG A 56 1.71 -10.68 0.04
CA ARG A 56 2.72 -11.71 -0.22
C ARG A 56 2.91 -12.54 1.03
N GLU A 57 3.00 -13.85 0.86
CA GLU A 57 3.33 -14.77 1.94
C GLU A 57 4.77 -14.50 2.40
N VAL A 58 4.91 -13.72 3.47
CA VAL A 58 6.20 -13.43 4.08
C VAL A 58 6.55 -14.54 5.08
N PRO A 59 7.78 -15.10 5.03
CA PRO A 59 8.18 -16.13 5.98
C PRO A 59 8.13 -15.56 7.41
N THR A 60 7.14 -16.01 8.17
CA THR A 60 6.96 -15.58 9.57
C THR A 60 7.91 -16.36 10.45
N VAL A 61 8.94 -15.70 10.97
CA VAL A 61 9.92 -16.33 11.83
C VAL A 61 9.44 -16.31 13.28
N ARG A 62 9.18 -17.49 13.84
CA ARG A 62 8.78 -17.61 15.24
C ARG A 62 10.00 -17.41 16.16
N PRO A 63 9.84 -16.75 17.32
CA PRO A 63 10.92 -16.64 18.29
C PRO A 63 11.19 -18.00 18.95
N ARG A 64 12.46 -18.37 19.11
CA ARG A 64 12.85 -19.58 19.83
C ARG A 64 12.73 -19.37 21.34
N ARG A 65 12.23 -20.38 22.06
CA ARG A 65 12.31 -20.42 23.53
C ARG A 65 13.62 -21.10 23.95
N VAL A 66 14.44 -20.40 24.73
CA VAL A 66 15.67 -20.93 25.36
C VAL A 66 15.61 -20.61 26.86
N ASN A 67 15.63 -21.65 27.70
CA ASN A 67 15.54 -21.53 29.17
C ASN A 67 14.36 -20.67 29.66
N GLY A 68 13.17 -20.88 29.10
CA GLY A 68 11.96 -20.15 29.45
C GLY A 68 11.89 -18.69 28.96
N ARG A 69 12.92 -18.20 28.25
CA ARG A 69 12.96 -16.85 27.67
C ARG A 69 12.86 -16.91 26.15
N LEU A 70 12.18 -15.92 25.56
CA LEU A 70 12.17 -15.73 24.11
C LEU A 70 13.55 -15.20 23.67
N ARG A 71 14.25 -15.95 22.82
CA ARG A 71 15.62 -15.67 22.37
C ARG A 71 15.76 -15.97 20.88
N GLY A 72 15.89 -14.90 20.09
CA GLY A 72 16.20 -15.00 18.67
C GLY A 72 15.12 -15.71 17.84
N ALA A 73 15.35 -15.76 16.54
CA ALA A 73 14.57 -16.52 15.58
C ALA A 73 14.80 -18.04 15.71
N ASP A 74 13.75 -18.85 15.52
CA ASP A 74 13.82 -20.30 15.30
C ASP A 74 14.77 -20.64 14.14
N VAL A 75 14.69 -19.86 13.06
CA VAL A 75 15.44 -20.06 11.83
C VAL A 75 16.58 -19.04 11.73
N LYS A 76 17.79 -19.51 11.46
CA LYS A 76 18.93 -18.64 11.14
C LYS A 76 18.79 -18.15 9.69
N ILE A 77 18.03 -17.08 9.47
CA ILE A 77 17.99 -16.42 8.16
C ILE A 77 19.34 -15.75 7.92
N SER A 78 20.06 -16.21 6.89
CA SER A 78 21.33 -15.59 6.51
C SER A 78 21.08 -14.27 5.78
N ARG A 79 22.03 -13.33 5.92
CA ARG A 79 22.00 -12.06 5.19
C ARG A 79 21.91 -12.25 3.67
N GLN A 80 22.44 -13.36 3.16
CA GLN A 80 22.37 -13.73 1.74
C GLN A 80 20.94 -14.09 1.31
N VAL A 81 20.19 -14.84 2.12
CA VAL A 81 18.79 -15.20 1.85
C VAL A 81 17.90 -13.96 1.79
N ILE A 82 18.08 -13.02 2.73
CA ILE A 82 17.34 -11.76 2.74
C ILE A 82 17.65 -10.93 1.49
N ALA A 83 18.94 -10.79 1.16
CA ALA A 83 19.35 -10.02 -0.02
C ALA A 83 18.86 -10.63 -1.33
N ALA A 84 18.83 -11.96 -1.44
CA ALA A 84 18.29 -12.66 -2.59
C ALA A 84 16.78 -12.46 -2.75
N ALA A 85 16.02 -12.58 -1.66
CA ALA A 85 14.56 -12.35 -1.68
C ALA A 85 14.20 -10.91 -2.06
N ILE A 86 14.95 -9.92 -1.56
CA ILE A 86 14.75 -8.50 -1.91
C ILE A 86 15.08 -8.24 -3.38
N ARG A 87 16.17 -8.83 -3.91
CA ARG A 87 16.54 -8.67 -5.33
C ARG A 87 15.53 -9.34 -6.26
N ALA A 88 15.10 -10.56 -5.95
CA ALA A 88 14.06 -11.24 -6.73
C ALA A 88 12.78 -10.39 -6.82
N GLY A 89 12.32 -9.85 -5.69
CA GLY A 89 11.15 -8.95 -5.70
C GLY A 89 11.36 -7.61 -6.40
N ARG A 90 12.61 -7.18 -6.61
CA ARG A 90 12.94 -5.98 -7.41
C ARG A 90 12.99 -6.30 -8.91
N ASP A 91 13.57 -7.43 -9.28
CA ASP A 91 13.76 -7.82 -10.68
C ASP A 91 12.45 -8.28 -11.35
N GLU A 92 11.45 -8.66 -10.55
CA GLU A 92 10.08 -8.96 -10.99
C GLU A 92 9.21 -7.72 -11.25
N ARG A 93 9.73 -6.50 -11.04
CA ARG A 93 8.95 -5.24 -11.00
C ARG A 93 9.42 -4.23 -12.04
#